data_AF-A0A9D6S9S6-F1
#
_entry.id   AF-A0A9D6S9S6-F1
#
_cell.length_a   1.000
_cell.length_b   1.000
_cell.length_c   1.000
_cell.angle_alpha   90.00
_cell.angle_beta   90.00
_cell.angle_gamma   90.00
#
_symmetry.space_group_name_H-M   'P 1'
#
loop_
_entity.id
_entity.type
_entity.pdbx_description
1 polymer ?
#
loop_
_entity_poly.entity_id
_entity_poly.type
_entity_poly.pdbx_seq_one_letter_code
_entity_poly.pdbx_strand_id
1 'polypeptide(L)' 'DSKLVVEQIGRNWKIKEPTLRPQAEKAWKLMESFPNIRFVHIPRENNAEADALANAAMDKAS' A
#
# COMPACT_ATOMS: atom_id res chain seq x y z
N ASP A 1 2.28 -5.25 5.01
CA ASP A 1 3.61 -5.90 4.98
C ASP A 1 4.27 -5.91 3.58
N SER A 2 3.67 -5.30 2.54
CA SER A 2 4.31 -5.22 1.21
C SER A 2 5.41 -4.15 1.16
N LYS A 3 6.67 -4.59 1.21
CA LYS A 3 7.83 -3.68 1.07
C LYS A 3 7.80 -2.93 -0.27
N LEU A 4 7.42 -3.61 -1.35
CA LEU A 4 7.30 -3.00 -2.68
C LEU A 4 6.39 -1.77 -2.66
N VAL A 5 5.18 -1.93 -2.11
CA VAL A 5 4.18 -0.85 -2.05
C VAL A 5 4.68 0.30 -1.19
N VAL A 6 5.26 0.01 -0.02
CA VAL A 6 5.83 1.02 0.88
C VAL A 6 6.89 1.86 0.16
N GLU A 7 7.83 1.22 -0.54
CA GLU A 7 8.91 1.93 -1.23
C GLU A 7 8.42 2.71 -2.46
N GLN A 8 7.43 2.18 -3.20
CA GLN A 8 6.86 2.84 -4.38
C GLN A 8 5.99 4.04 -4.02
N ILE A 9 5.09 3.90 -3.04
CA ILE A 9 4.26 5.01 -2.56
C ILE A 9 5.12 6.07 -1.88
N GLY A 10 6.18 5.65 -1.16
CA GLY A 10 7.20 6.54 -0.60
C GLY A 10 8.11 7.20 -1.64
N ARG A 11 7.93 6.93 -2.94
CA ARG A 11 8.74 7.47 -4.06
C ARG A 11 10.23 7.09 -4.03
N ASN A 12 10.61 6.13 -3.19
CA ASN A 12 11.98 5.61 -3.17
C ASN A 12 12.24 4.73 -4.40
N TRP A 13 11.23 3.96 -4.84
CA TRP A 13 11.36 3.02 -5.96
C TRP A 13 10.44 3.39 -7.13
N LYS A 14 10.95 3.17 -8.35
CA LYS A 14 10.19 3.41 -9.58
C LYS A 14 9.10 2.35 -9.77
N ILE A 15 7.90 2.78 -10.11
CA ILE A 15 6.81 1.91 -10.56
C ILE A 15 7.01 1.63 -12.06
N LYS A 16 7.25 0.36 -12.39
CA LYS A 16 7.44 -0.10 -13.78
C LYS A 16 6.15 -0.64 -14.41
N GLU A 17 5.28 -1.23 -13.60
CA GLU A 17 4.03 -1.83 -14.05
C GLU A 17 3.01 -0.72 -14.37
N PRO A 18 2.56 -0.57 -15.64
CA PRO A 18 1.70 0.53 -16.04
C PRO A 18 0.36 0.55 -15.30
N THR A 19 -0.19 -0.61 -14.96
CA THR A 19 -1.48 -0.74 -14.27
C THR A 19 -1.44 -0.24 -12.83
N LEU A 20 -0.27 -0.25 -12.18
CA LEU A 20 -0.09 0.23 -10.81
C LEU A 20 0.10 1.75 -10.74
N ARG A 21 0.53 2.39 -11.84
CA ARG A 21 0.81 3.83 -11.84
C ARG A 21 -0.42 4.69 -11.55
N PRO A 22 -1.60 4.45 -12.15
CA PRO A 22 -2.83 5.17 -11.79
C PRO A 22 -3.25 4.98 -10.32
N GLN A 23 -2.95 3.82 -9.71
CA GLN A 23 -3.26 3.57 -8.30
C GLN A 23 -2.35 4.40 -7.38
N ALA A 24 -1.06 4.48 -7.70
CA ALA A 24 -0.11 5.31 -6.96
C ALA A 24 -0.43 6.80 -7.06
N GLU A 25 -0.86 7.28 -8.24
CA GLU A 25 -1.29 8.67 -8.41
C GLU A 25 -2.51 9.01 -7.54
N LYS A 26 -3.48 8.11 -7.44
CA LYS A 26 -4.62 8.27 -6.52
C LYS A 26 -4.16 8.34 -5.06
N ALA A 27 -3.25 7.45 -4.66
CA ALA A 27 -2.70 7.46 -3.31
C ALA A 27 -1.96 8.77 -3.01
N TRP A 28 -1.08 9.24 -3.90
CA TRP A 28 -0.37 10.51 -3.72
C TRP A 28 -1.31 11.70 -3.63
N LYS A 29 -2.37 11.74 -4.43
CA LYS A 29 -3.37 12.80 -4.33
C LYS A 29 -4.09 12.80 -2.98
N LEU A 30 -4.42 11.64 -2.43
CA LEU A 30 -4.99 11.54 -1.08
C LEU A 30 -3.99 12.00 -0.02
N MET A 31 -2.71 11.68 -0.19
CA MET A 31 -1.66 12.06 0.74
C MET A 31 -1.47 13.58 0.85
N GLU A 32 -1.76 14.36 -0.21
CA GLU A 32 -1.70 15.82 -0.17
C GLU A 32 -2.58 16.43 0.93
N SER A 33 -3.64 15.72 1.35
CA SER A 33 -4.52 16.18 2.44
C SER A 33 -3.93 16.00 3.84
N PHE A 34 -2.79 15.30 3.98
CA PHE A 34 -2.18 15.02 5.27
C PHE A 34 -0.80 15.71 5.36
N PRO A 35 -0.59 16.59 6.35
CA PRO A 35 0.62 17.41 6.42
C PRO A 35 1.89 16.60 6.74
N ASN A 36 1.78 15.46 7.42
CA ASN A 36 2.91 14.60 7.76
C ASN A 36 2.50 13.12 7.65
N ILE A 37 2.97 12.43 6.61
CA ILE A 37 2.79 10.98 6.44
C ILE A 37 4.16 10.30 6.42
N ARG A 38 4.25 9.15 7.10
CA ARG A 38 5.37 8.23 6.99
C ARG A 38 4.87 6.82 6.66
N PHE A 39 5.52 6.18 5.70
CA PHE A 39 5.31 4.76 5.43
C PHE A 39 6.45 3.96 6.06
N VAL A 40 6.09 2.93 6.81
CA VAL A 40 7.04 2.02 7.44
C VAL A 40 6.65 0.61 7.08
N HIS A 41 7.62 -0.15 6.58
CA HIS A 41 7.45 -1.58 6.37
C HIS A 41 7.55 -2.31 7.71
N ILE A 42 6.57 -3.17 8.01
CA ILE A 42 6.57 -4.06 9.17
C ILE A 42 6.47 -5.52 8.72
N PRO A 43 7.04 -6.47 9.49
CA PRO A 43 6.86 -7.90 9.27
C PRO A 43 5.38 -8.32 9.28
N ARG A 44 5.04 -9.39 8.55
CA ARG A 44 3.67 -9.89 8.41
C ARG A 44 3.03 -10.30 9.74
N GLU A 45 3.81 -10.89 10.64
CA GLU A 45 3.40 -11.23 12.01
C GLU A 45 2.86 -10.03 12.78
N ASN A 46 3.37 -8.82 12.51
CA ASN A 46 2.94 -7.58 13.15
C ASN A 46 1.80 -6.89 12.38
N ASN A 47 1.33 -7.48 11.27
CA ASN A 47 0.26 -6.97 10.42
C ASN A 47 -0.92 -7.95 10.30
N ALA A 48 -1.06 -8.87 11.26
CA ALA A 48 -1.98 -9.99 11.19
C ALA A 48 -3.45 -9.58 11.07
N GLU A 49 -3.88 -8.53 11.76
CA GLU A 49 -5.27 -8.04 11.71
C GLU A 49 -5.64 -7.52 10.31
N ALA A 50 -4.77 -6.70 9.72
CA ALA A 50 -4.99 -6.18 8.37
C ALA A 50 -4.96 -7.30 7.31
N ASP A 51 -4.07 -8.29 7.49
CA ASP A 51 -4.00 -9.47 6.62
C ASP A 51 -5.29 -10.30 6.70
N ALA A 52 -5.81 -10.53 7.91
CA ALA A 52 -7.06 -11.25 8.12
C ALA A 52 -8.25 -10.54 7.46
N LEU A 53 -8.35 -9.21 7.59
CA LEU A 53 -9.40 -8.43 6.93
C LEU A 53 -9.30 -8.48 5.40
N ALA A 54 -8.08 -8.40 4.85
CA ALA A 54 -7.85 -8.49 3.42
C ALA A 54 -8.24 -9.88 2.87
N ASN A 55 -7.82 -10.96 3.54
CA ASN A 55 -8.16 -12.32 3.16
C ASN A 55 -9.68 -12.55 3.22
N ALA A 56 -10.34 -12.11 4.29
CA ALA A 56 -11.79 -12.24 4.43
C ALA A 56 -12.57 -11.48 3.34
N ALA A 57 -12.03 -10.36 2.84
CA ALA A 57 -12.64 -9.63 1.73
C ALA A 57 -12.44 -10.36 0.39
N MET A 58 -11.28 -10.97 0.17
CA MET A 58 -11.01 -11.79 -1.03
C MET A 58 -11.90 -13.03 -1.05
N ASP A 59 -12.03 -13.74 0.08
CA ASP A 59 -12.87 -14.94 0.20
C ASP A 59 -14.35 -14.67 -0.05
N LYS A 60 -14.82 -13.45 0.26
CA LYS A 60 -16.21 -13.01 -0.01
C LYS A 60 -16.44 -12.59 -1.47
N ALA A 61 -15.37 -12.33 -2.22
CA ALA A 61 -15.42 -11.89 -3.62
C ALA A 61 -15.22 -13.05 -4.62
N SER A 62 -14.78 -14.21 -4.14
CA SER A 62 -14.74 -15.50 -4.85
C SER A 62 -16.08 -16.21 -4.83
#